data_AF-A0A7X4E839-F1
#
_entry.id   AF-A0A7X4E839-F1
#
_cell.length_a   1.000
_cell.length_b   1.000
_cell.length_c   1.000
_cell.angle_alpha   90.00
_cell.angle_beta   90.00
_cell.angle_gamma   90.00
#
_symmetry.space_group_name_H-M   'P 1'
#
loop_
_entity.id
_entity.type
_entity.pdbx_description
1 polymer ?
#
loop_
_entity_poly.entity_id
_entity_poly.type
_entity_poly.pdbx_seq_one_letter_code
_entity_poly.pdbx_strand_id
1 'polypeptide(L)' 'MTRLLFAGFLVGTVAVILSGAAAAQTLEPIDVSALGPQVGEAVPDFALPDQTGTIRTLDSIMGERGAMIVFHRSADW' A
#
# COMPACT_ATOMS: atom_id res chain seq x y z
N MET A 1 30.90 9.91 -45.64
CA MET A 1 29.95 10.60 -44.73
C MET A 1 28.91 9.67 -44.10
N THR A 2 28.48 8.58 -44.75
CA THR A 2 27.41 7.70 -44.23
C THR A 2 27.79 6.87 -43.00
N ARG A 3 29.07 6.48 -42.83
CA ARG A 3 29.53 5.67 -41.69
C ARG A 3 29.57 6.43 -40.35
N LEU A 4 29.70 7.77 -40.39
CA LEU A 4 29.70 8.62 -39.20
C LEU A 4 28.28 8.84 -38.65
N LEU A 5 27.27 8.82 -39.52
CA LEU A 5 25.86 9.01 -39.14
C LEU A 5 25.26 7.79 -38.42
N PHE A 6 25.69 6.57 -38.80
CA PHE A 6 25.27 5.34 -38.12
C PHE A 6 25.84 5.18 -36.71
N ALA A 7 27.07 5.66 -36.47
CA ALA A 7 27.70 5.60 -35.15
C ALA A 7 27.02 6.54 -34.14
N GLY A 8 26.59 7.73 -34.57
CA GLY A 8 25.83 8.65 -33.73
C GLY A 8 24.45 8.12 -33.35
N PHE A 9 23.79 7.39 -34.26
CA PHE A 9 22.49 6.78 -34.01
C PHE A 9 22.58 5.62 -32.99
N LEU A 10 23.61 4.78 -33.08
CA LEU A 10 23.84 3.66 -32.16
C LEU A 10 24.16 4.12 -30.72
N VAL A 11 24.98 5.17 -30.58
CA VAL A 11 25.30 5.77 -29.27
C VAL A 11 24.07 6.42 -28.65
N GLY A 12 23.24 7.09 -29.46
CA GLY A 12 21.97 7.68 -29.02
C GLY A 12 20.97 6.64 -28.50
N THR A 13 20.86 5.47 -29.15
CA THR A 13 19.95 4.40 -28.70
C THR A 13 20.40 3.73 -27.41
N VAL A 14 21.72 3.53 -27.23
CA VAL A 14 22.27 2.98 -25.97
C VAL A 14 22.02 3.92 -24.80
N ALA A 15 22.17 5.24 -24.99
CA ALA A 15 21.91 6.22 -23.94
C ALA A 15 20.44 6.28 -23.48
N VAL A 16 19.49 6.09 -24.41
CA VAL A 16 18.05 6.06 -24.11
C VAL A 16 17.67 4.78 -23.35
N ILE A 17 18.25 3.63 -23.71
CA ILE A 17 17.99 2.35 -23.01
C ILE A 17 18.54 2.37 -21.58
N LEU A 18 19.71 2.98 -21.35
CA LEU A 18 20.29 3.15 -20.00
C LEU A 18 19.50 4.12 -19.11
N SER A 19 18.82 5.10 -19.71
CA SER A 19 18.00 6.08 -18.97
C SER A 19 16.68 5.47 -18.47
N GLY A 20 16.14 4.46 -19.16
CA GLY A 20 14.92 3.76 -18.76
C GLY A 20 15.06 2.85 -17.52
N ALA A 21 16.28 2.38 -17.22
CA ALA A 21 16.55 1.50 -16.08
C ALA A 21 16.71 2.24 -14.74
N ALA A 22 16.86 3.57 -14.76
CA ALA A 22 17.13 4.38 -13.57
C ALA A 22 15.86 4.95 -12.91
N ALA A 23 14.68 4.74 -13.48
CA ALA A 23 13.40 5.11 -12.87
C ALA A 23 12.95 4.06 -11.83
N ALA A 24 13.82 3.75 -10.87
CA ALA A 24 13.38 3.07 -9.66
C ALA A 24 12.52 4.06 -8.88
N GLN A 25 11.20 3.86 -8.88
CA GLN A 25 10.28 4.67 -8.08
C GLN A 25 10.65 4.51 -6.60
N THR A 26 11.02 5.60 -5.94
CA THR A 26 11.21 5.62 -4.49
C THR A 26 9.85 5.41 -3.84
N LEU A 27 9.71 4.36 -3.04
CA LEU A 27 8.51 4.16 -2.22
C LEU A 27 8.53 5.19 -1.10
N GLU A 28 7.53 6.06 -1.06
CA GLU A 28 7.25 6.90 0.10
C GLU A 28 6.96 5.99 1.30
N PRO A 29 7.66 6.16 2.44
CA PRO A 29 7.35 5.43 3.65
C PRO A 29 5.91 5.72 4.10
N ILE A 30 5.16 4.67 4.41
CA ILE A 30 3.83 4.83 5.01
C ILE A 30 4.02 5.29 6.46
N ASP A 31 3.48 6.45 6.80
CA ASP A 31 3.38 6.88 8.20
C ASP A 31 2.31 6.04 8.91
N VAL A 32 2.77 4.99 9.60
CA VAL A 32 1.90 4.08 10.36
C VAL A 32 1.20 4.77 11.53
N SER A 33 1.73 5.88 12.04
CA SER A 33 1.14 6.61 13.16
C SER A 33 -0.12 7.38 12.77
N ALA A 34 -0.21 7.77 11.49
CA ALA A 34 -1.38 8.44 10.93
C ALA A 34 -2.47 7.46 10.45
N LEU A 35 -2.25 6.14 10.54
CA LEU A 35 -3.22 5.14 10.08
C LEU A 35 -4.29 4.86 11.13
N GLY A 36 -5.55 4.89 10.69
CA GLY A 36 -6.70 4.55 11.52
C GLY A 36 -7.17 5.68 12.44
N PRO A 37 -8.24 5.44 13.23
CA PRO A 37 -8.78 6.43 14.16
C PRO A 37 -7.76 6.81 15.23
N GLN A 38 -7.61 8.10 15.49
CA GLN A 38 -6.73 8.63 16.51
C GLN A 38 -7.36 8.58 17.90
N VAL A 39 -6.56 8.74 18.96
CA VAL A 39 -7.07 8.75 20.33
C VAL A 39 -8.06 9.91 20.50
N GLY A 40 -9.28 9.58 20.94
CA GLY A 40 -10.38 10.54 21.11
C GLY A 40 -11.28 10.67 19.87
N GLU A 41 -10.88 10.11 18.73
CA GLU A 41 -11.76 9.99 17.56
C GLU A 41 -12.72 8.81 17.71
N ALA A 42 -13.88 8.93 17.07
CA ALA A 42 -14.84 7.84 17.01
C ALA A 42 -14.35 6.75 16.08
N VAL A 43 -14.51 5.49 16.51
CA VAL A 43 -14.29 4.34 15.63
C VAL A 43 -15.43 4.28 14.60
N PRO A 44 -15.14 4.12 13.30
CA PRO A 44 -16.18 3.95 12.28
C PRO A 44 -17.04 2.72 12.53
N ASP A 45 -18.33 2.84 12.22
CA ASP A 45 -19.26 1.70 12.26
C ASP A 45 -18.86 0.62 11.23
N PHE A 46 -19.16 -0.62 11.57
CA PHE A 46 -19.02 -1.76 10.67
C PHE A 46 -20.14 -2.78 10.86
N ALA A 47 -20.34 -3.62 9.85
CA ALA A 47 -21.18 -4.81 9.91
C ALA A 47 -20.47 -5.91 9.12
N LEU A 48 -19.76 -6.80 9.82
CA LEU A 48 -18.90 -7.82 9.22
C LEU A 48 -19.26 -9.21 9.75
N PRO A 49 -19.19 -10.26 8.91
CA PRO A 49 -19.39 -11.63 9.37
C PRO A 49 -18.24 -12.09 10.26
N ASP A 50 -18.56 -12.79 11.34
CA ASP A 50 -17.60 -13.52 12.16
C ASP A 50 -17.25 -14.89 11.53
N GLN A 51 -16.45 -15.70 12.24
CA GLN A 51 -16.00 -17.02 11.77
C GLN A 51 -17.14 -18.03 11.53
N THR A 52 -18.35 -17.74 12.03
CA THR A 52 -19.55 -18.56 11.83
C THR A 52 -20.49 -17.97 10.78
N GLY A 53 -20.13 -16.83 10.19
CA GLY A 53 -20.98 -16.06 9.27
C GLY A 53 -21.99 -15.16 9.98
N THR A 54 -21.96 -15.07 11.31
CA THR A 54 -22.87 -14.18 12.06
C THR A 54 -22.41 -12.74 11.90
N ILE A 55 -23.31 -11.84 11.50
CA ILE A 55 -22.99 -10.42 11.38
C ILE A 55 -22.74 -9.82 12.77
N ARG A 56 -21.59 -9.17 12.92
CA ARG A 56 -21.19 -8.37 14.09
C ARG A 56 -21.09 -6.90 13.70
N THR A 57 -21.60 -6.06 14.57
CA THR A 57 -21.45 -4.60 14.52
C THR A 57 -20.55 -4.11 15.65
N LEU A 58 -20.10 -2.86 15.57
CA LEU A 58 -19.35 -2.20 16.65
C LEU A 58 -20.10 -2.28 17.99
N ASP A 59 -21.39 -1.93 18.01
CA ASP A 59 -22.23 -2.03 19.19
C ASP A 59 -22.32 -3.46 19.75
N SER A 60 -22.44 -4.46 18.88
CA SER A 60 -22.62 -5.85 19.30
C SER A 60 -21.40 -6.46 20.00
N ILE A 61 -20.20 -5.90 19.75
CA ILE A 61 -18.95 -6.38 20.35
C ILE A 61 -18.51 -5.54 21.54
N MET A 62 -19.19 -4.43 21.82
CA MET A 62 -18.84 -3.53 22.91
C MET A 62 -19.18 -4.16 24.26
N GLY A 63 -18.21 -4.24 25.17
CA GLY A 63 -18.42 -4.63 26.57
C GLY A 63 -18.42 -3.44 27.51
N GLU A 64 -18.61 -3.69 28.82
CA GLU A 64 -18.56 -2.66 29.88
C GLU A 64 -17.24 -1.88 29.92
N ARG A 65 -16.16 -2.47 29.40
CA ARG A 65 -14.80 -1.90 29.35
C ARG A 65 -14.36 -1.51 27.94
N GLY A 66 -15.28 -1.51 26.98
CA GLY A 66 -14.96 -1.29 25.57
C GLY A 66 -14.66 -2.58 24.81
N ALA A 67 -14.07 -2.43 23.63
CA ALA A 67 -13.69 -3.52 22.73
C ALA A 67 -12.25 -3.34 22.23
N MET A 68 -11.60 -4.45 21.86
CA MET A 68 -10.29 -4.45 21.19
C MET A 68 -10.46 -4.93 19.76
N ILE A 69 -10.06 -4.10 18.79
CA ILE A 69 -10.12 -4.42 17.36
C ILE A 69 -8.68 -4.61 16.86
N VAL A 70 -8.38 -5.80 16.33
CA VAL A 70 -7.04 -6.14 15.84
C VAL A 70 -7.10 -6.38 14.33
N PHE A 71 -6.46 -5.47 13.58
CA PHE A 71 -6.23 -5.67 12.16
C PHE A 71 -4.99 -6.53 11.96
N HIS A 72 -5.14 -7.66 11.28
CA HIS A 72 -4.03 -8.51 10.90
C HIS A 72 -4.22 -8.96 9.44
N ARG A 73 -3.11 -9.19 8.77
CA ARG A 73 -3.07 -9.84 7.46
C ARG A 73 -2.42 -11.20 7.67
N SER A 74 -3.10 -12.27 7.27
CA SER A 74 -2.51 -13.61 7.27
C SER A 74 -1.24 -13.63 6.43
N ALA A 75 -0.25 -14.40 6.87
CA ALA A 75 0.92 -14.69 6.06
C ALA A 75 0.56 -15.79 5.06
N ASP A 76 -0.16 -15.43 3.99
CA ASP A 76 -0.22 -16.28 2.81
C ASP A 76 1.11 -16.08 2.07
N TRP A 77 1.89 -17.16 1.96
CA TRP A 77 3.18 -17.24 1.27
C TRP A 77 3.01 -17.92 -0.08
#